data_AF-A0A3D4T018-F1
#
_entry.id   AF-A0A3D4T018-F1
#
_cell.length_a   1.000
_cell.length_b   1.000
_cell.length_c   1.000
_cell.angle_alpha   90.00
_cell.angle_beta   90.00
_cell.angle_gamma   90.00
#
_symmetry.space_group_name_H-M   'P 1'
#
loop_
_entity.id
_entity.type
_entity.pdbx_description
1 polymer ?
#
loop_
_entity_poly.entity_id
_entity_poly.type
_entity_poly.pdbx_seq_one_letter_code
_entity_poly.pdbx_strand_id
1 'polypeptide(L)'
;MTNSTIDIWISLMNMSPKKSVRISADICAVLDALPQQRVSLLGHSMGGVFMQRVLADTRRPVESVVGISPVGSAGTPLPPD
;
A
#
# COMPACT_ATOMS: atom_id res chain seq x y z
N MET A 1 10.58 -3.89 -25.73
CA MET A 1 10.04 -2.79 -24.91
C MET A 1 10.32 -3.16 -23.47
N THR A 2 11.14 -2.39 -22.75
CA THR A 2 11.52 -2.74 -21.38
C THR A 2 10.28 -2.71 -20.50
N ASN A 3 9.95 -3.87 -19.93
CA ASN A 3 8.83 -4.08 -19.04
C ASN A 3 9.18 -3.45 -17.69
N SER A 4 9.20 -2.12 -17.63
CA SER A 4 9.75 -1.37 -16.50
C SER A 4 8.73 -1.35 -15.36
N THR A 5 8.87 -2.28 -14.42
CA THR A 5 8.17 -2.30 -13.13
C THR A 5 8.94 -1.45 -12.12
N ILE A 6 8.21 -0.73 -11.27
CA ILE A 6 8.79 0.00 -10.13
C ILE A 6 8.31 -0.63 -8.82
N ASP A 7 9.23 -0.80 -7.89
CA ASP A 7 8.96 -1.30 -6.54
C ASP A 7 8.67 -0.14 -5.60
N ILE A 8 7.53 -0.19 -4.92
CA ILE A 8 7.12 0.85 -3.97
C ILE A 8 7.19 0.28 -2.57
N TRP A 9 8.10 0.83 -1.77
CA TRP A 9 8.26 0.47 -0.38
C TRP A 9 7.47 1.43 0.52
N ILE A 10 6.46 0.88 1.21
CA ILE A 10 5.66 1.62 2.19
C ILE A 10 6.02 1.14 3.59
N SER A 11 6.81 1.93 4.30
CA SER A 11 7.21 1.70 5.69
C SER A 11 6.88 2.92 6.53
N LEU A 12 5.95 2.78 7.48
CA LEU A 12 5.48 3.86 8.33
C LEU A 12 5.48 3.39 9.79
N MET A 13 6.59 3.59 10.49
CA MET A 13 6.63 3.42 11.94
C MET A 13 5.93 4.63 12.59
N ASN A 14 5.07 4.37 13.57
CA ASN A 14 4.39 5.37 14.41
C ASN A 14 3.21 6.17 13.80
N MET A 15 2.54 5.69 12.74
CA MET A 15 1.34 6.33 12.16
C MET A 15 0.03 5.61 12.46
N SER A 16 -1.02 6.30 12.91
CA SER A 16 -2.32 5.65 13.12
C SER A 16 -2.94 5.13 11.80
N PRO A 17 -3.52 3.92 11.78
CA PRO A 17 -4.27 3.36 10.65
C PRO A 17 -5.40 4.27 10.13
N LYS A 18 -5.92 5.17 10.96
CA LYS A 18 -7.00 6.13 10.61
C LYS A 18 -6.63 7.09 9.47
N LYS A 19 -5.33 7.23 9.15
CA LYS A 19 -4.83 8.08 8.06
C LYS A 19 -4.72 7.34 6.71
N SER A 20 -5.11 6.06 6.64
CA SER A 20 -4.91 5.20 5.46
C SER A 20 -5.55 5.72 4.18
N VAL A 21 -6.74 6.31 4.26
CA VAL A 21 -7.46 6.86 3.10
C VAL A 21 -6.72 8.04 2.46
N ARG A 22 -6.19 8.96 3.27
CA ARG A 22 -5.47 10.11 2.74
C ARG A 22 -4.13 9.70 2.13
N ILE A 23 -3.41 8.80 2.82
CA ILE A 23 -2.15 8.28 2.31
C ILE A 23 -2.35 7.49 1.02
N SER A 24 -3.41 6.68 0.90
CA SER A 24 -3.65 5.94 -0.34
C SER A 24 -3.92 6.89 -1.51
N ALA A 25 -4.70 7.95 -1.29
CA ALA A 25 -4.96 8.96 -2.30
C ALA A 25 -3.66 9.65 -2.77
N ASP A 26 -2.81 10.07 -1.83
CA ASP A 26 -1.52 10.70 -2.14
C ASP A 26 -0.60 9.74 -2.93
N ILE A 27 -0.54 8.47 -2.52
CA ILE A 27 0.24 7.44 -3.24
C ILE A 27 -0.34 7.20 -4.63
N CYS A 28 -1.66 7.14 -4.80
CA CYS A 28 -2.29 6.95 -6.11
C CYS A 28 -2.01 8.13 -7.05
N ALA A 29 -1.99 9.37 -6.53
CA ALA A 29 -1.60 10.53 -7.33
C ALA A 29 -0.13 10.45 -7.81
N VAL A 30 0.78 9.98 -6.95
CA VAL A 30 2.16 9.71 -7.34
C VAL A 30 2.24 8.60 -8.40
N LEU A 31 1.48 7.53 -8.20
CA LEU A 31 1.40 6.40 -9.12
C LEU A 31 0.96 6.83 -10.52
N ASP A 32 -0.04 7.70 -10.62
CA ASP A 32 -0.56 8.20 -11.89
C ASP A 32 0.43 9.13 -12.62
N ALA A 33 1.35 9.76 -11.88
CA ALA A 33 2.38 10.62 -12.45
C ALA A 33 3.63 9.86 -12.95
N LEU A 34 3.78 8.58 -12.59
CA LEU A 34 4.95 7.77 -12.95
C LEU A 34 4.79 7.11 -14.33
N PRO A 35 5.81 7.14 -15.21
CA PRO A 35 5.73 6.65 -16.60
C PRO A 35 5.64 5.13 -16.73
N GLN A 36 5.97 4.38 -15.67
CA GLN A 36 5.90 2.93 -15.64
C GLN A 36 4.47 2.45 -15.92
N GLN A 37 4.33 1.24 -16.45
CA GLN A 37 3.01 0.67 -16.75
C GLN A 37 2.47 -0.18 -15.59
N ARG A 38 3.35 -0.81 -14.83
CA ARG A 38 3.02 -1.73 -13.72
C ARG A 38 3.75 -1.32 -12.45
N VAL A 39 3.23 -1.74 -11.31
CA VAL A 39 3.83 -1.50 -10.00
C VAL A 39 3.82 -2.75 -9.13
N SER A 40 4.81 -2.87 -8.27
CA SER A 40 4.83 -3.83 -7.17
C SER A 40 4.68 -3.08 -5.85
N LEU A 41 3.85 -3.60 -4.95
CA LEU A 41 3.61 -2.98 -3.65
C LEU A 41 4.28 -3.79 -2.54
N LEU A 42 5.08 -3.14 -1.71
CA LEU A 42 5.67 -3.74 -0.51
C LEU A 42 5.19 -3.01 0.74
N GLY A 43 4.54 -3.75 1.65
CA GLY A 43 4.06 -3.25 2.93
C GLY A 43 4.80 -3.89 4.09
N HIS A 44 5.49 -3.08 4.90
CA HIS A 44 6.17 -3.55 6.11
C HIS A 44 5.41 -3.13 7.37
N SER A 45 5.12 -4.07 8.27
CA SER A 45 4.40 -3.79 9.52
C SER A 45 3.09 -3.05 9.25
N MET A 46 2.86 -1.90 9.88
CA MET A 46 1.69 -1.05 9.64
C MET A 46 1.57 -0.54 8.20
N GLY A 47 2.67 -0.54 7.44
CA GLY A 47 2.69 -0.36 5.99
C GLY A 47 1.75 -1.33 5.26
N GLY A 48 1.47 -2.50 5.83
CA GLY A 48 0.49 -3.47 5.31
C GLY A 48 -0.93 -2.91 5.18
N VAL A 49 -1.37 -2.05 6.10
CA VAL A 49 -2.70 -1.40 6.04
C VAL A 49 -2.79 -0.47 4.83
N PHE A 50 -1.76 0.34 4.62
CA PHE A 50 -1.70 1.30 3.52
C PHE A 50 -1.51 0.60 2.17
N MET A 51 -0.66 -0.43 2.11
CA MET A 51 -0.47 -1.27 0.93
C MET A 51 -1.81 -1.89 0.47
N GLN A 52 -2.59 -2.46 1.39
CA GLN A 52 -3.90 -3.04 1.07
C GLN A 52 -4.91 -1.97 0.62
N ARG A 53 -4.86 -0.78 1.21
CA ARG A 53 -5.71 0.33 0.79
C ARG A 53 -5.34 0.86 -0.59
N VAL A 54 -4.05 1.03 -0.89
CA VAL A 54 -3.55 1.41 -2.22
C VAL A 54 -3.91 0.36 -3.25
N LEU A 55 -3.76 -0.94 -2.93
CA LEU A 55 -4.19 -2.04 -3.80
C LEU A 55 -5.69 -1.93 -4.15
N ALA A 56 -6.53 -1.54 -3.20
CA ALA A 56 -7.97 -1.38 -3.42
C ALA A 56 -8.33 -0.10 -4.20
N ASP A 57 -7.58 0.99 -4.02
CA ASP A 57 -7.90 2.30 -4.59
C ASP A 57 -7.22 2.56 -5.96
N THR A 58 -6.09 1.89 -6.25
CA THR A 58 -5.30 2.15 -7.46
C THR A 58 -5.97 1.61 -8.73
N ARG A 59 -5.87 2.37 -9.82
CA ARG A 59 -6.25 1.90 -11.16
C ARG A 59 -5.09 1.25 -11.91
N ARG A 60 -3.87 1.39 -11.39
CA ARG A 60 -2.67 0.87 -12.05
C ARG A 60 -2.59 -0.65 -11.88
N PRO A 61 -2.19 -1.39 -12.92
CA PRO A 61 -1.96 -2.82 -12.81
C PRO A 61 -0.88 -3.12 -11.75
N VAL A 62 -1.27 -3.81 -10.69
CA VAL A 62 -0.35 -4.30 -9.66
C VAL A 62 0.16 -5.67 -10.07
N GLU A 63 1.47 -5.81 -10.21
CA GLU A 63 2.12 -7.06 -10.62
C GLU A 63 2.36 -7.98 -9.44
N SER A 64 2.77 -7.42 -8.30
CA SER A 64 3.02 -8.19 -7.09
C SER A 64 2.72 -7.38 -5.83
N VAL A 65 2.43 -8.11 -4.75
CA VAL A 65 2.18 -7.55 -3.42
C VAL A 65 2.98 -8.37 -2.41
N VAL A 66 3.88 -7.73 -1.68
CA VAL A 66 4.78 -8.39 -0.72
C VAL A 66 4.61 -7.79 0.67
N GLY A 67 4.32 -8.65 1.64
CA GLY A 67 4.20 -8.26 3.04
C GLY A 67 5.42 -8.68 3.85
N ILE A 68 5.99 -7.76 4.62
CA ILE A 68 7.00 -8.08 5.64
C ILE A 68 6.38 -7.80 7.01
N SER A 69 6.01 -8.86 7.73
CA SER A 69 5.25 -8.79 8.99
C SER A 69 4.05 -7.81 8.92
N PRO A 70 3.20 -7.87 7.88
CA PRO A 70 2.22 -6.82 7.63
C PRO A 70 1.05 -6.84 8.61
N VAL A 71 0.58 -5.65 9.01
CA VAL A 71 -0.70 -5.48 9.72
C VAL A 71 -1.85 -5.50 8.71
N GLY A 72 -2.90 -6.28 9.00
CA GLY A 72 -4.10 -6.37 8.17
C GLY A 72 -4.99 -5.12 8.25
N SER A 73 -5.70 -4.81 7.16
CA SER A 73 -6.60 -3.65 7.09
C SER A 73 -7.95 -3.83 7.80
N ALA A 74 -8.34 -5.07 8.11
CA ALA A 74 -9.63 -5.40 8.73
C ALA A 74 -9.75 -4.99 10.21
N GLY A 75 -8.65 -4.55 10.84
CA GLY A 75 -8.59 -4.33 12.29
C GLY A 75 -8.63 -5.65 13.07
N THR A 76 -8.10 -5.62 14.29
CA THR A 76 -8.26 -6.75 15.22
C THR A 76 -9.49 -6.49 16.08
N PRO A 77 -10.42 -7.44 16.24
CA PRO A 77 -11.53 -7.31 17.18
C PRO A 77 -10.99 -6.98 18.57
N LEU A 78 -11.59 -5.98 19.23
CA LEU A 78 -11.28 -5.73 20.64
C LEU A 78 -11.80 -6.93 21.45
N PRO A 79 -11.01 -7.46 22.40
CA PRO A 79 -11.55 -8.44 23.34
C PRO A 79 -12.75 -7.83 24.09
N PRO A 80 -13.74 -8.65 24.47
CA PRO A 80 -14.80 -8.19 25.36
C PRO A 80 -14.19 -7.69 26.68
N ASP A 81 -14.89 -6.74 27.32
CA ASP A 81 -14.51 -6.17 28.62
C ASP A 81 -14.30 -7.24 29.71
#